data_AF-A0A1Y1LSH5-F1
#
_entry.id   AF-A0A1Y1LSH5-F1
#
_cell.length_a   1.000
_cell.length_b   1.000
_cell.length_c   1.000
_cell.angle_alpha   90.00
_cell.angle_beta   90.00
_cell.angle_gamma   90.00
#
_symmetry.space_group_name_H-M   'P 1'
#
loop_
_entity.id
_entity.type
_entity.pdbx_description
1 polymer ?
#
loop_
_entity_poly.entity_id
_entity_poly.type
_entity_poly.pdbx_seq_one_letter_code
_entity_poly.pdbx_strand_id
1 'polypeptide(L)'
;MPRKTLFGQIKVNLSRPWVLLFKEPIVFLTSIYMAILYGTLYLCFAAFPIVFQSPYPQGWGWRPGVGGLSFVGIAIGMIASATGSILDNGRYARTAAKHGGVAPPEARLPPAIAGSVLLPVGLFWFSWTNGTNVHWVVPIIGSSIFAAGLLLVFLSLLNYLIDSYVIYAASVLAASAVLRSLFGCIFPLFTGKMYEHLGVHWASSIPAFLALACMPFPFLFYRYGEKIRLKCKYSAEASHILEKILAQQQPAQEDEGITECEEGGGEKGNQDTKTAPTTEVK
;
A
#
# COMPACT_ATOMS: atom_id res chain seq x y z
N MET A 1 16.42 31.04 15.99
CA MET A 1 16.19 29.58 16.10
C MET A 1 17.44 28.93 16.67
N PRO A 2 17.41 28.21 17.81
CA PRO A 2 18.62 27.56 18.32
C PRO A 2 19.05 26.46 17.33
N ARG A 3 20.31 26.50 16.87
CA ARG A 3 20.92 25.50 15.98
C ARG A 3 20.79 24.12 16.64
N LYS A 4 19.81 23.33 16.22
CA LYS A 4 19.70 21.92 16.63
C LYS A 4 20.94 21.22 16.10
N THR A 5 21.80 20.72 16.98
CA THR A 5 23.02 19.96 16.65
C THR A 5 22.65 18.82 15.70
N LEU A 6 23.40 18.61 14.61
CA LEU A 6 23.12 17.56 13.61
C LEU A 6 22.91 16.18 14.27
N PHE A 7 23.74 15.86 15.25
CA PHE A 7 23.62 14.63 16.04
C PHE A 7 22.31 14.53 16.85
N GLY A 8 21.84 15.66 17.39
CA GLY A 8 20.56 15.75 18.09
C GLY A 8 19.37 15.57 17.14
N GLN A 9 19.45 16.13 15.92
CA GLN A 9 18.42 15.92 14.89
C GLN A 9 18.40 14.47 14.40
N ILE A 10 19.56 13.86 14.18
CA ILE A 10 19.69 12.45 13.78
C ILE A 10 19.10 11.54 14.88
N LYS A 11 19.44 11.76 16.16
CA LYS A 11 18.90 10.98 17.28
C LYS A 11 17.38 11.11 17.40
N VAL A 12 16.84 12.32 17.24
CA VAL A 12 15.40 12.56 17.26
C VAL A 12 14.70 11.93 16.06
N ASN A 13 15.28 12.03 14.87
CA ASN A 13 14.71 11.46 13.63
C ASN A 13 14.79 9.93 13.59
N LEU A 14 15.80 9.30 14.22
CA LEU A 14 15.92 7.84 14.33
C LEU A 14 15.04 7.25 15.43
N SER A 15 14.79 7.98 16.53
CA SER A 15 13.95 7.50 17.63
C SER A 15 12.45 7.64 17.34
N ARG A 16 12.05 8.66 16.56
CA ARG A 16 10.65 8.89 16.16
C ARG A 16 9.96 7.69 15.51
N PRO A 17 10.56 6.99 14.51
CA PRO A 17 10.00 5.79 13.92
C PRO A 17 9.61 4.73 14.96
N TRP A 18 10.49 4.45 15.93
CA TRP A 18 10.24 3.45 16.98
C TRP A 18 9.17 3.90 17.98
N VAL A 19 9.17 5.19 18.35
CA VAL A 19 8.14 5.74 19.24
C VAL A 19 6.76 5.66 18.59
N LEU A 20 6.63 6.01 17.31
CA LEU A 20 5.37 5.91 16.58
C LEU A 20 4.94 4.45 16.42
N LEU A 21 5.87 3.56 16.10
CA LEU A 21 5.61 2.13 15.97
C LEU A 21 5.06 1.51 17.26
N PHE A 22 5.61 1.83 18.43
CA PHE A 22 5.16 1.23 19.70
C PHE A 22 4.03 2.00 20.40
N LYS A 23 3.90 3.31 20.17
CA LYS A 23 2.81 4.09 20.76
C LYS A 23 1.52 4.02 19.96
N GLU A 24 1.59 3.68 18.68
CA GLU A 24 0.40 3.60 17.84
C GLU A 24 0.12 2.16 17.40
N PRO A 25 -0.88 1.50 18.00
CA PRO A 25 -1.17 0.10 17.73
C PRO A 25 -1.57 -0.16 16.28
N ILE A 26 -2.14 0.84 15.59
CA ILE A 26 -2.45 0.75 14.16
C ILE A 26 -1.16 0.55 13.36
N VAL A 27 -0.17 1.42 13.55
CA VAL A 27 1.11 1.38 12.84
C VAL A 27 1.83 0.07 13.14
N PHE A 28 1.81 -0.38 14.39
CA PHE A 28 2.40 -1.65 14.79
C PHE A 28 1.80 -2.84 14.04
N LEU A 29 0.47 -2.98 14.07
CA LEU A 29 -0.25 -4.10 13.46
C LEU A 29 -0.11 -4.10 11.94
N THR A 30 -0.24 -2.93 11.29
CA THR A 30 -0.05 -2.82 9.83
C THR A 30 1.39 -3.11 9.43
N SER A 31 2.37 -2.66 10.21
CA SER A 31 3.80 -2.91 9.93
C SER A 31 4.18 -4.37 10.13
N ILE A 32 3.66 -5.03 11.18
CA ILE A 32 3.85 -6.48 11.37
C ILE A 32 3.23 -7.25 10.22
N TYR A 33 2.01 -6.90 9.82
CA TYR A 33 1.35 -7.59 8.72
C TYR A 33 2.14 -7.43 7.41
N MET A 34 2.58 -6.22 7.08
CA MET A 34 3.48 -6.00 5.93
C MET A 34 4.80 -6.76 6.05
N ALA A 35 5.38 -6.83 7.25
CA ALA A 35 6.64 -7.52 7.48
C ALA A 35 6.50 -9.03 7.28
N ILE A 36 5.40 -9.63 7.76
CA ILE A 36 5.06 -11.04 7.53
C ILE A 36 4.90 -11.34 6.04
N LEU A 37 4.15 -10.49 5.33
CA LEU A 37 3.90 -10.64 3.91
C LEU A 37 5.19 -10.55 3.08
N TYR A 38 6.05 -9.59 3.42
CA TYR A 38 7.33 -9.43 2.76
C TYR A 38 8.32 -10.54 3.13
N GLY A 39 8.35 -10.96 4.40
CA GLY A 39 9.11 -12.13 4.83
C GLY A 39 8.68 -13.39 4.07
N THR A 40 7.38 -13.57 3.85
CA THR A 40 6.83 -14.68 3.05
C THR A 40 7.27 -14.59 1.58
N LEU A 41 7.24 -13.41 0.96
CA LEU A 41 7.78 -13.20 -0.39
C LEU A 41 9.26 -13.60 -0.46
N TYR A 42 10.05 -13.21 0.53
CA TYR A 42 11.48 -13.54 0.58
C TYR A 42 11.70 -15.03 0.82
N LEU A 43 10.87 -15.65 1.65
CA LEU A 43 10.84 -17.09 1.85
C LEU A 43 10.58 -17.82 0.53
N CYS A 44 9.69 -17.32 -0.34
CA CYS A 44 9.45 -17.90 -1.66
C CYS A 44 10.72 -17.95 -2.54
N PHE A 45 11.63 -16.97 -2.44
CA PHE A 45 12.89 -17.01 -3.18
C PHE A 45 13.80 -18.18 -2.79
N ALA A 46 13.74 -18.61 -1.53
CA ALA A 46 14.45 -19.81 -1.06
C ALA A 46 13.64 -21.09 -1.30
N ALA A 47 12.32 -21.04 -1.12
CA ALA A 47 11.43 -22.18 -1.27
C ALA A 47 11.31 -22.67 -2.72
N PHE A 48 11.27 -21.78 -3.72
CA PHE A 48 11.06 -22.17 -5.11
C PHE A 48 12.21 -23.02 -5.67
N PRO A 49 13.49 -22.66 -5.46
CA PRO A 49 14.61 -23.55 -5.75
C PRO A 49 14.49 -24.90 -5.03
N ILE A 50 14.09 -24.91 -3.76
CA ILE A 50 13.91 -26.17 -3.00
C ILE A 50 12.79 -27.04 -3.60
N VAL A 51 11.70 -26.44 -4.06
CA VAL A 51 10.54 -27.16 -4.62
C VAL A 51 10.80 -27.66 -6.05
N PHE A 52 11.37 -26.80 -6.91
CA PHE A 52 11.51 -27.10 -8.34
C PHE A 52 12.88 -27.68 -8.73
N GLN A 53 13.95 -27.36 -8.01
CA GLN A 53 15.33 -27.75 -8.36
C GLN A 53 15.93 -28.81 -7.44
N SER A 54 15.40 -29.00 -6.22
CA SER A 54 16.01 -29.91 -5.24
C SER A 54 16.00 -31.37 -5.70
N PRO A 55 17.07 -32.14 -5.43
CA PRO A 55 17.15 -33.59 -5.64
C PRO A 55 16.36 -34.40 -4.59
N TYR A 56 15.36 -33.80 -3.95
CA TYR A 56 14.45 -34.51 -3.06
C TYR A 56 13.57 -35.51 -3.86
N PRO A 57 13.05 -36.58 -3.25
CA PRO A 57 12.18 -37.56 -3.94
C PRO A 57 10.93 -36.98 -4.61
N GLN A 58 10.56 -35.74 -4.27
CA GLN A 58 9.38 -35.02 -4.76
C GLN A 58 9.69 -33.69 -5.47
N GLY A 59 10.95 -33.45 -5.86
CA GLY A 59 11.32 -32.29 -6.67
C GLY A 59 11.21 -32.60 -8.17
N TRP A 60 10.87 -31.60 -8.99
CA TRP A 60 10.83 -31.77 -10.45
C TRP A 60 12.22 -31.88 -11.11
N GLY A 61 13.30 -31.66 -10.36
CA GLY A 61 14.68 -31.80 -10.85
C GLY A 61 15.06 -30.78 -11.93
N TRP A 62 14.47 -29.58 -11.90
CA TRP A 62 14.74 -28.56 -12.91
C TRP A 62 16.17 -28.05 -12.81
N ARG A 63 16.81 -27.88 -13.97
CA ARG A 63 18.13 -27.21 -14.05
C ARG A 63 18.00 -25.79 -13.49
N PRO A 64 19.03 -25.23 -12.83
CA PRO A 64 18.96 -23.90 -12.21
C PRO A 64 18.44 -22.78 -13.13
N GLY A 65 18.77 -22.84 -14.42
CA GLY A 65 18.25 -21.89 -15.42
C GLY A 65 16.73 -21.96 -15.64
N VAL A 66 16.15 -23.17 -15.64
CA VAL A 66 14.69 -23.38 -15.79
C VAL A 66 13.97 -23.13 -14.47
N GLY A 67 14.63 -23.37 -13.33
CA GLY A 67 14.11 -23.09 -12.01
C GLY A 67 13.66 -21.64 -11.81
N GLY A 68 14.28 -20.68 -12.50
CA GLY A 68 13.85 -19.27 -12.50
C GLY A 68 12.45 -19.04 -13.10
N LEU A 69 11.98 -19.93 -13.98
CA LEU A 69 10.68 -19.83 -14.62
C LEU A 69 9.51 -19.94 -13.62
N SER A 70 9.74 -20.56 -12.45
CA SER A 70 8.77 -20.64 -11.37
C SER A 70 8.34 -19.26 -10.84
N PHE A 71 9.20 -18.24 -10.94
CA PHE A 71 8.91 -16.87 -10.52
C PHE A 71 8.00 -16.11 -11.50
N VAL A 72 7.78 -16.63 -12.72
CA VAL A 72 6.87 -16.01 -13.70
C VAL A 72 5.45 -15.93 -13.14
N GLY A 73 5.01 -16.92 -12.34
CA GLY A 73 3.72 -16.85 -11.65
C GLY A 73 3.59 -15.61 -10.77
N ILE A 74 4.62 -15.31 -9.97
CA ILE A 74 4.64 -14.12 -9.11
C ILE A 74 4.59 -12.85 -9.96
N ALA A 75 5.37 -12.77 -11.04
CA ALA A 75 5.37 -11.62 -11.93
C ALA A 75 3.99 -11.35 -12.55
N ILE A 76 3.33 -12.40 -13.08
CA ILE A 76 1.98 -12.29 -13.65
C ILE A 76 0.97 -11.83 -12.61
N GLY A 77 1.01 -12.40 -11.40
CA GLY A 77 0.13 -12.01 -10.29
C GLY A 77 0.30 -10.54 -9.91
N MET A 78 1.54 -10.06 -9.85
CA MET A 78 1.83 -8.65 -9.57
C MET A 78 1.32 -7.73 -10.69
N ILE A 79 1.54 -8.06 -11.96
CA ILE A 79 1.05 -7.25 -13.08
C ILE A 79 -0.49 -7.17 -13.05
N ALA A 80 -1.17 -8.31 -12.86
CA ALA A 80 -2.63 -8.36 -12.79
C ALA A 80 -3.18 -7.49 -11.65
N SER A 81 -2.56 -7.55 -10.47
CA SER A 81 -2.93 -6.71 -9.32
C SER A 81 -2.65 -5.22 -9.56
N ALA A 82 -1.53 -4.87 -10.21
CA ALA A 82 -1.20 -3.49 -10.54
C ALA A 82 -2.22 -2.90 -11.51
N THR A 83 -2.60 -3.62 -12.56
CA THR A 83 -3.66 -3.21 -13.49
C THR A 83 -5.00 -3.07 -12.77
N GLY A 84 -5.37 -4.03 -11.91
CA GLY A 84 -6.58 -3.94 -11.09
C GLY A 84 -6.60 -2.71 -10.18
N SER A 85 -5.46 -2.37 -9.57
CA SER A 85 -5.32 -1.17 -8.73
C SER A 85 -5.46 0.12 -9.51
N ILE A 86 -4.95 0.18 -10.75
CA ILE A 86 -5.10 1.35 -11.63
C ILE A 86 -6.58 1.57 -12.00
N LEU A 87 -7.30 0.49 -12.31
CA LEU A 87 -8.74 0.55 -12.61
C LEU A 87 -9.56 1.01 -11.39
N ASP A 88 -9.21 0.52 -10.20
CA ASP A 88 -9.88 0.89 -8.95
C ASP A 88 -9.54 2.32 -8.49
N ASN A 89 -8.43 2.90 -8.98
CA ASN A 89 -8.08 4.30 -8.74
C ASN A 89 -9.14 5.27 -9.28
N GLY A 90 -9.83 4.89 -10.36
CA GLY A 90 -11.00 5.64 -10.86
C GLY A 90 -12.20 5.60 -9.91
N ARG A 91 -12.35 4.55 -9.11
CA ARG A 91 -13.35 4.43 -8.04
C ARG A 91 -12.96 5.28 -6.83
N TYR A 92 -11.68 5.32 -6.49
CA TYR A 92 -11.12 6.17 -5.44
C TYR A 92 -11.33 7.66 -5.77
N ALA A 93 -11.01 8.09 -6.99
CA ALA A 93 -11.22 9.48 -7.44
C ALA A 93 -12.69 9.91 -7.37
N ARG A 94 -13.64 9.03 -7.76
CA ARG A 94 -15.08 9.31 -7.62
C ARG A 94 -15.54 9.37 -6.16
N THR A 95 -14.93 8.59 -5.28
CA THR A 95 -15.25 8.59 -3.84
C THR A 95 -14.68 9.84 -3.16
N ALA A 96 -13.50 10.30 -3.58
CA ALA A 96 -12.91 11.57 -3.17
C ALA A 96 -13.76 12.77 -3.60
N ALA A 97 -14.27 12.75 -4.83
CA ALA A 97 -15.18 13.79 -5.34
C ALA A 97 -16.50 13.85 -4.56
N LYS A 98 -17.00 12.72 -4.06
CA LYS A 98 -18.22 12.66 -3.23
C LYS A 98 -18.02 13.18 -1.79
N HIS A 99 -16.79 13.23 -1.29
CA HIS A 99 -16.47 13.72 0.06
C HIS A 99 -15.79 15.10 0.04
N GLY A 100 -16.07 15.93 -0.97
CA GLY A 100 -15.58 17.32 -1.00
C GLY A 100 -14.06 17.46 -1.21
N GLY A 101 -13.40 16.46 -1.81
CA GLY A 101 -11.98 16.53 -2.16
C GLY A 101 -11.02 15.90 -1.16
N VAL A 102 -11.48 15.52 0.04
CA VAL A 102 -10.67 14.81 1.06
C VAL A 102 -11.24 13.41 1.28
N ALA A 103 -10.70 12.41 0.57
CA ALA A 103 -11.13 11.03 0.75
C ALA A 103 -10.65 10.47 2.11
N PRO A 104 -11.53 9.79 2.87
CA PRO A 104 -11.10 9.09 4.07
C PRO A 104 -10.09 7.98 3.71
N PRO A 105 -9.01 7.79 4.50
CA PRO A 105 -7.99 6.77 4.22
C PRO A 105 -8.56 5.35 4.16
N GLU A 106 -9.71 5.12 4.79
CA GLU A 106 -10.46 3.87 4.77
C GLU A 106 -11.02 3.52 3.37
N ALA A 107 -11.16 4.50 2.47
CA ALA A 107 -11.53 4.26 1.08
C ALA A 107 -10.46 3.47 0.28
N ARG A 108 -9.23 3.35 0.81
CA ARG A 108 -8.14 2.58 0.22
C ARG A 108 -8.06 1.11 0.69
N LEU A 109 -8.84 0.74 1.70
CA LEU A 109 -8.86 -0.61 2.29
C LEU A 109 -9.68 -1.69 1.54
N PRO A 110 -10.67 -1.40 0.67
CA PRO A 110 -11.40 -2.44 -0.04
C PRO A 110 -10.51 -3.40 -0.87
N PRO A 111 -9.48 -2.93 -1.60
CA PRO A 111 -8.53 -3.84 -2.27
C PRO A 111 -7.71 -4.68 -1.29
N ALA A 112 -7.38 -4.16 -0.10
CA ALA A 112 -6.71 -4.94 0.96
C ALA A 112 -7.59 -6.07 1.49
N ILE A 113 -8.91 -5.88 1.59
CA ILE A 113 -9.84 -6.94 2.00
C ILE A 113 -9.83 -8.06 0.97
N ALA A 114 -9.95 -7.74 -0.32
CA ALA A 114 -9.84 -8.74 -1.39
C ALA A 114 -8.48 -9.47 -1.31
N GLY A 115 -7.37 -8.72 -1.26
CA GLY A 115 -6.04 -9.29 -1.18
C GLY A 115 -5.81 -10.17 0.06
N SER A 116 -6.39 -9.83 1.20
CA SER A 116 -6.30 -10.62 2.44
C SER A 116 -6.92 -12.01 2.35
N VAL A 117 -7.89 -12.19 1.46
CA VAL A 117 -8.48 -13.51 1.15
C VAL A 117 -7.65 -14.24 0.12
N LEU A 118 -7.16 -13.54 -0.91
CA LEU A 118 -6.32 -14.14 -1.96
C LEU A 118 -5.00 -14.70 -1.42
N LEU A 119 -4.40 -14.05 -0.43
CA LEU A 119 -3.13 -14.44 0.19
C LEU A 119 -3.12 -15.88 0.74
N PRO A 120 -3.97 -16.25 1.72
CA PRO A 120 -4.02 -17.60 2.23
C PRO A 120 -4.49 -18.60 1.17
N VAL A 121 -5.43 -18.22 0.29
CA VAL A 121 -5.88 -19.09 -0.82
C VAL A 121 -4.70 -19.47 -1.73
N GLY A 122 -3.91 -18.50 -2.17
CA GLY A 122 -2.74 -18.74 -3.02
C GLY A 122 -1.64 -19.53 -2.32
N LEU A 123 -1.39 -19.25 -1.03
CA LEU A 123 -0.38 -19.97 -0.24
C LEU A 123 -0.77 -21.42 0.05
N PHE A 124 -2.02 -21.69 0.44
CA PHE A 124 -2.51 -23.06 0.62
C PHE A 124 -2.55 -23.83 -0.69
N TRP A 125 -2.94 -23.16 -1.79
CA TRP A 125 -2.89 -23.74 -3.12
C TRP A 125 -1.48 -24.17 -3.46
N PHE A 126 -0.50 -23.28 -3.34
CA PHE A 126 0.92 -23.60 -3.57
C PHE A 126 1.39 -24.74 -2.64
N SER A 127 1.05 -24.67 -1.35
CA SER A 127 1.50 -25.62 -0.35
C SER A 127 1.03 -27.05 -0.56
N TRP A 128 -0.16 -27.26 -1.12
CA TRP A 128 -0.69 -28.61 -1.39
C TRP A 128 -0.45 -29.10 -2.82
N THR A 129 0.00 -28.22 -3.71
CA THR A 129 0.28 -28.55 -5.12
C THR A 129 1.77 -28.58 -5.44
N ASN A 130 2.63 -28.39 -4.45
CA ASN A 130 4.10 -28.39 -4.57
C ASN A 130 4.75 -29.79 -4.59
N GLY A 131 3.99 -30.86 -4.89
CA GLY A 131 4.49 -32.22 -5.04
C GLY A 131 4.47 -32.72 -6.48
N THR A 132 5.35 -33.68 -6.81
CA THR A 132 5.47 -34.29 -8.16
C THR A 132 4.23 -35.03 -8.66
N ASN A 133 3.26 -35.30 -7.77
CA ASN A 133 1.96 -35.88 -8.13
C ASN A 133 1.09 -34.94 -8.98
N VAL A 134 1.39 -33.64 -9.01
CA VAL A 134 0.61 -32.61 -9.71
C VAL A 134 1.48 -31.95 -10.78
N HIS A 135 0.87 -31.48 -11.87
CA HIS A 135 1.59 -30.78 -12.93
C HIS A 135 2.21 -29.47 -12.40
N TRP A 136 3.47 -29.19 -12.72
CA TRP A 136 4.27 -28.05 -12.23
C TRP A 136 3.64 -26.67 -12.47
N VAL A 137 2.70 -26.54 -13.42
CA VAL A 137 1.91 -25.32 -13.65
C VAL A 137 1.03 -24.97 -12.45
N VAL A 138 0.46 -25.96 -11.77
CA VAL A 138 -0.54 -25.76 -10.72
C VAL A 138 0.02 -24.96 -9.53
N PRO A 139 1.21 -25.28 -8.97
CA PRO A 139 1.80 -24.44 -7.93
C PRO A 139 2.19 -23.04 -8.44
N ILE A 140 2.56 -22.89 -9.73
CA ILE A 140 2.85 -21.57 -10.32
C ILE A 140 1.58 -20.71 -10.42
N ILE A 141 0.41 -21.31 -10.66
CA ILE A 141 -0.88 -20.60 -10.59
C ILE A 141 -1.18 -20.22 -9.13
N GLY A 142 -0.89 -21.08 -8.15
CA GLY A 142 -1.03 -20.72 -6.74
C GLY A 142 -0.17 -19.51 -6.35
N SER A 143 1.08 -19.46 -6.84
CA SER A 143 1.98 -18.33 -6.58
C SER A 143 1.54 -17.02 -7.23
N SER A 144 0.86 -17.08 -8.38
CA SER A 144 0.30 -15.87 -9.01
C SER A 144 -0.87 -15.28 -8.21
N ILE A 145 -1.75 -16.12 -7.67
CA ILE A 145 -2.85 -15.68 -6.79
C ILE A 145 -2.28 -15.06 -5.51
N PHE A 146 -1.29 -15.70 -4.91
CA PHE A 146 -0.57 -15.16 -3.75
C PHE A 146 0.04 -13.79 -4.05
N ALA A 147 0.78 -13.67 -5.15
CA ALA A 147 1.46 -12.43 -5.53
C ALA A 147 0.47 -11.29 -5.85
N ALA A 148 -0.68 -11.61 -6.43
CA ALA A 148 -1.75 -10.66 -6.65
C ALA A 148 -2.32 -10.13 -5.31
N GLY A 149 -2.60 -11.02 -4.35
CA GLY A 149 -3.07 -10.64 -3.02
C GLY A 149 -2.03 -9.85 -2.23
N LEU A 150 -0.75 -10.24 -2.34
CA LEU A 150 0.38 -9.57 -1.73
C LEU A 150 0.47 -8.11 -2.16
N LEU A 151 0.43 -7.85 -3.47
CA LEU A 151 0.57 -6.50 -4.00
C LEU A 151 -0.64 -5.63 -3.59
N LEU A 152 -1.88 -6.13 -3.72
CA LEU A 152 -3.09 -5.41 -3.31
C LEU A 152 -3.02 -4.95 -1.85
N VAL A 153 -2.70 -5.86 -0.93
CA VAL A 153 -2.59 -5.54 0.49
C VAL A 153 -1.45 -4.57 0.74
N PHE A 154 -0.29 -4.79 0.11
CA PHE A 154 0.90 -3.98 0.31
C PHE A 154 0.65 -2.52 -0.09
N LEU A 155 0.11 -2.27 -1.28
CA LEU A 155 -0.20 -0.92 -1.74
C LEU A 155 -1.27 -0.27 -0.88
N SER A 156 -2.37 -0.97 -0.61
CA SER A 156 -3.48 -0.42 0.19
C SER A 156 -3.04 -0.02 1.59
N LEU A 157 -2.28 -0.87 2.28
CA LEU A 157 -1.81 -0.55 3.63
C LEU A 157 -0.74 0.54 3.62
N LEU A 158 0.13 0.58 2.61
CA LEU A 158 1.17 1.62 2.50
C LEU A 158 0.53 2.98 2.30
N ASN A 159 -0.44 3.03 1.40
CA ASN A 159 -1.23 4.22 1.13
C ASN A 159 -2.09 4.63 2.33
N TYR A 160 -2.72 3.68 3.02
CA TYR A 160 -3.46 3.94 4.27
C TYR A 160 -2.57 4.57 5.35
N LEU A 161 -1.32 4.12 5.46
CA LEU A 161 -0.35 4.60 6.43
C LEU A 161 0.13 6.02 6.10
N ILE A 162 0.32 6.32 4.82
CA ILE A 162 0.64 7.67 4.34
C ILE A 162 -0.50 8.64 4.68
N ASP A 163 -1.73 8.27 4.32
CA ASP A 163 -2.87 9.17 4.48
C ASP A 163 -3.28 9.33 5.96
N SER A 164 -3.14 8.29 6.78
CA SER A 164 -3.49 8.36 8.22
C SER A 164 -2.48 9.16 9.05
N TYR A 165 -1.26 9.33 8.52
CA TYR A 165 -0.13 9.95 9.22
C TYR A 165 0.61 10.97 8.34
N VAL A 166 -0.07 11.76 7.52
CA VAL A 166 0.54 12.65 6.50
C VAL A 166 1.80 13.37 6.98
N ILE A 167 1.76 13.95 8.19
CA ILE A 167 2.88 14.72 8.78
C ILE A 167 4.04 13.83 9.23
N TYR A 168 3.73 12.62 9.71
CA TYR A 168 4.71 11.65 10.20
C TYR A 168 4.96 10.51 9.21
N ALA A 169 4.43 10.59 7.98
CA ALA A 169 4.39 9.50 7.01
C ALA A 169 5.79 8.98 6.72
N ALA A 170 6.76 9.86 6.53
CA ALA A 170 8.16 9.46 6.31
C ALA A 170 8.74 8.64 7.47
N SER A 171 8.45 9.01 8.72
CA SER A 171 8.93 8.27 9.90
C SER A 171 8.23 6.94 10.07
N VAL A 172 6.93 6.90 9.79
CA VAL A 172 6.11 5.69 9.88
C VAL A 172 6.50 4.69 8.79
N LEU A 173 6.69 5.16 7.55
CA LEU A 173 7.20 4.34 6.45
C LEU A 173 8.60 3.81 6.73
N ALA A 174 9.47 4.62 7.33
CA ALA A 174 10.79 4.17 7.75
C ALA A 174 10.71 3.05 8.80
N ALA A 175 9.85 3.18 9.81
CA ALA A 175 9.64 2.13 10.82
C ALA A 175 9.16 0.82 10.18
N SER A 176 8.15 0.91 9.30
CA SER A 176 7.63 -0.24 8.57
C SER A 176 8.69 -0.88 7.68
N ALA A 177 9.50 -0.08 6.98
CA ALA A 177 10.58 -0.58 6.11
C ALA A 177 11.68 -1.32 6.90
N VAL A 178 11.99 -0.89 8.13
CA VAL A 178 12.94 -1.58 9.01
C VAL A 178 12.39 -2.95 9.42
N LEU A 179 11.17 -3.03 9.93
CA LEU A 179 10.55 -4.32 10.31
C LEU A 179 10.46 -5.27 9.12
N ARG A 180 10.06 -4.74 7.97
CA ARG A 180 9.97 -5.48 6.72
C ARG A 180 11.31 -6.06 6.29
N SER A 181 12.37 -5.26 6.36
CA SER A 181 13.74 -5.71 6.03
C SER A 181 14.25 -6.77 7.02
N LEU A 182 13.93 -6.63 8.31
CA LEU A 182 14.27 -7.64 9.33
C LEU A 182 13.62 -8.98 9.01
N PHE A 183 12.31 -8.99 8.73
CA PHE A 183 11.59 -10.22 8.39
C PHE A 183 12.06 -10.81 7.05
N GLY A 184 12.34 -9.97 6.05
CA GLY A 184 12.93 -10.39 4.78
C GLY A 184 14.32 -11.03 4.91
N CYS A 185 15.08 -10.67 5.95
CA CYS A 185 16.37 -11.29 6.27
C CYS A 185 16.21 -12.59 7.07
N ILE A 186 15.33 -12.58 8.08
CA ILE A 186 15.16 -13.70 9.02
C ILE A 186 14.47 -14.89 8.35
N PHE A 187 13.44 -14.65 7.53
CA PHE A 187 12.61 -15.72 6.96
C PHE A 187 13.43 -16.71 6.10
N PRO A 188 14.22 -16.26 5.10
CA PRO A 188 15.06 -17.15 4.30
C PRO A 188 16.09 -17.95 5.11
N LEU A 189 16.56 -17.41 6.23
CA LEU A 189 17.65 -18.01 7.03
C LEU A 189 17.23 -19.36 7.63
N PHE A 190 15.97 -19.51 8.03
CA PHE A 190 15.45 -20.77 8.56
C PHE A 190 14.72 -21.62 7.52
N THR A 191 14.41 -21.10 6.33
CA THR A 191 13.67 -21.81 5.28
C THR A 191 14.31 -23.15 4.92
N GLY A 192 15.63 -23.19 4.70
CA GLY A 192 16.31 -24.45 4.34
C GLY A 192 16.08 -25.58 5.35
N LYS A 193 16.35 -25.29 6.64
CA LYS A 193 16.14 -26.26 7.72
C LYS A 193 14.66 -26.60 7.94
N MET A 194 13.79 -25.62 7.76
CA MET A 194 12.34 -25.82 7.87
C MET A 194 11.84 -26.81 6.82
N TYR A 195 12.28 -26.68 5.56
CA TYR A 195 11.89 -27.58 4.48
C TYR A 195 12.48 -28.98 4.65
N GLU A 196 13.68 -29.11 5.21
CA GLU A 196 14.33 -30.40 5.48
C GLU A 196 13.59 -31.19 6.59
N HIS A 197 13.17 -30.53 7.67
CA HIS A 197 12.58 -31.22 8.82
C HIS A 197 11.06 -31.44 8.71
N LEU A 198 10.31 -30.48 8.14
CA LEU A 198 8.85 -30.55 8.04
C LEU A 198 8.36 -31.11 6.70
N GLY A 199 9.24 -31.17 5.70
CA GLY A 199 8.88 -31.52 4.34
C GLY A 199 8.22 -30.36 3.58
N VAL A 200 8.19 -30.51 2.25
CA VAL A 200 7.83 -29.45 1.31
C VAL A 200 6.40 -28.92 1.51
N HIS A 201 5.45 -29.81 1.79
CA HIS A 201 4.06 -29.44 2.04
C HIS A 201 3.89 -28.63 3.33
N TRP A 202 4.24 -29.19 4.49
CA TRP A 202 4.01 -28.53 5.77
C TRP A 202 4.84 -27.26 5.95
N ALA A 203 6.09 -27.26 5.47
CA ALA A 203 6.94 -26.07 5.48
C ALA A 203 6.31 -24.90 4.70
N SER A 204 5.64 -25.19 3.58
CA SER A 204 4.96 -24.17 2.76
C SER A 204 3.62 -23.72 3.35
N SER A 205 3.01 -24.51 4.24
CA SER A 205 1.75 -24.15 4.92
C SER A 205 1.95 -23.18 6.09
N ILE A 206 3.14 -23.14 6.71
CA ILE A 206 3.43 -22.21 7.82
C ILE A 206 3.14 -20.74 7.44
N PRO A 207 3.71 -20.20 6.34
CA PRO A 207 3.37 -18.84 5.93
C PRO A 207 1.89 -18.69 5.53
N ALA A 208 1.24 -19.76 5.04
CA ALA A 208 -0.20 -19.76 4.74
C ALA A 208 -1.06 -19.56 6.00
N PHE A 209 -0.73 -20.27 7.08
CA PHE A 209 -1.39 -20.10 8.38
C PHE A 209 -1.12 -18.71 8.96
N LEU A 210 0.09 -18.18 8.79
CA LEU A 210 0.42 -16.84 9.27
C LEU A 210 -0.37 -15.75 8.50
N ALA A 211 -0.48 -15.90 7.18
CA ALA A 211 -1.34 -15.03 6.36
C ALA A 211 -2.82 -15.16 6.73
N LEU A 212 -3.29 -16.37 7.02
CA LEU A 212 -4.67 -16.63 7.49
C LEU A 212 -4.94 -15.96 8.84
N ALA A 213 -3.98 -16.02 9.78
CA ALA A 213 -4.10 -15.35 11.08
C ALA A 213 -4.18 -13.83 10.94
N CYS A 214 -3.56 -13.25 9.91
CA CYS A 214 -3.61 -11.82 9.60
C CYS A 214 -4.79 -11.40 8.71
N MET A 215 -5.53 -12.35 8.12
CA MET A 215 -6.73 -12.10 7.29
C MET A 215 -7.75 -11.13 7.94
N PRO A 216 -8.11 -11.23 9.24
CA PRO A 216 -9.13 -10.36 9.80
C PRO A 216 -8.67 -8.91 10.01
N PHE A 217 -7.36 -8.61 9.94
CA PHE A 217 -6.86 -7.28 10.27
C PHE A 217 -7.34 -6.18 9.30
N PRO A 218 -7.26 -6.33 7.96
CA PRO A 218 -7.80 -5.32 7.04
C PRO A 218 -9.31 -5.11 7.20
N PHE A 219 -10.07 -6.18 7.51
CA PHE A 219 -11.50 -6.07 7.76
C PHE A 219 -11.79 -5.28 9.05
N LEU A 220 -11.01 -5.53 10.10
CA LEU A 220 -11.12 -4.79 11.36
C LEU A 220 -10.79 -3.31 11.16
N PHE A 221 -9.73 -2.98 10.42
CA PHE A 221 -9.38 -1.60 10.10
C PHE A 221 -10.41 -0.92 9.18
N TYR A 222 -11.06 -1.65 8.27
CA TYR A 222 -12.11 -1.07 7.45
C TYR A 222 -13.35 -0.68 8.28
N ARG A 223 -13.76 -1.51 9.24
CA ARG A 223 -14.96 -1.26 10.04
C ARG A 223 -14.73 -0.36 11.27
N TYR A 224 -13.55 -0.42 11.86
CA TYR A 224 -13.22 0.29 13.11
C TYR A 224 -12.09 1.31 12.97
N GLY A 225 -11.53 1.49 11.77
CA GLY A 225 -10.38 2.38 11.51
C GLY A 225 -10.58 3.77 12.09
N GLU A 226 -11.70 4.41 11.82
CA GLU A 226 -12.03 5.75 12.33
C GLU A 226 -12.06 5.81 13.87
N LYS A 227 -12.70 4.83 14.53
CA LYS A 227 -12.79 4.78 16.00
C LYS A 227 -11.45 4.48 16.66
N ILE A 228 -10.59 3.71 16.01
CA ILE A 228 -9.24 3.41 16.52
C ILE A 228 -8.33 4.62 16.27
N ARG A 229 -8.49 5.31 15.14
CA ARG A 229 -7.73 6.52 14.78
C ARG A 229 -8.01 7.68 15.73
N LEU A 230 -9.27 7.89 16.12
CA LEU A 230 -9.67 8.89 17.11
C LEU A 230 -9.12 8.63 18.51
N LYS A 231 -8.75 7.37 18.83
CA LYS A 231 -8.09 7.01 20.09
C LYS A 231 -6.56 7.14 20.03
N CYS A 232 -5.99 7.30 18.83
CA CYS A 232 -4.55 7.44 18.62
C CYS A 232 -4.14 8.92 18.70
N LYS A 233 -3.26 9.24 19.65
CA LYS A 233 -2.82 10.61 19.92
C LYS A 233 -2.11 11.27 18.72
N TYR A 234 -1.25 10.55 18.00
CA TYR A 234 -0.48 11.15 16.89
C TYR A 234 -1.28 11.19 15.59
N SER A 235 -2.19 10.25 15.34
CA SER A 235 -3.11 10.36 14.20
C SER A 235 -4.12 11.50 14.33
N ALA A 236 -4.66 11.72 15.54
CA ALA A 236 -5.52 12.87 15.84
C ALA A 236 -4.75 14.21 15.72
N GLU A 237 -3.51 14.26 16.21
CA GLU A 237 -2.63 15.42 16.06
C GLU A 237 -2.28 15.70 14.59
N ALA A 238 -1.97 14.66 13.80
CA ALA A 238 -1.68 14.78 12.38
C ALA A 238 -2.90 15.29 11.59
N SER A 239 -4.10 14.81 11.91
CA SER A 239 -5.35 15.24 11.27
C SER A 239 -5.63 16.72 11.57
N HIS A 240 -5.49 17.15 12.84
CA HIS A 240 -5.74 18.53 13.26
C HIS A 240 -4.70 19.52 12.74
N ILE A 241 -3.43 19.13 12.64
CA ILE A 241 -2.40 19.99 12.03
C ILE A 241 -2.60 20.05 10.51
N LEU A 242 -2.97 18.96 9.85
CA LEU A 242 -3.32 18.97 8.43
C LEU A 242 -4.50 19.90 8.15
N GLU A 243 -5.55 19.82 8.97
CA GLU A 243 -6.71 20.72 8.88
C GLU A 243 -6.29 22.19 9.08
N LYS A 244 -5.39 22.49 10.03
CA LYS A 244 -4.82 23.84 10.18
C LYS A 244 -4.00 24.29 8.98
N ILE A 245 -3.20 23.40 8.38
CA ILE A 245 -2.43 23.73 7.18
C ILE A 245 -3.36 24.02 6.00
N LEU A 246 -4.39 23.20 5.80
CA LEU A 246 -5.40 23.39 4.74
C LEU A 246 -6.22 24.67 4.96
N ALA A 247 -6.65 24.93 6.20
CA ALA A 247 -7.35 26.15 6.58
C ALA A 247 -6.47 27.40 6.51
N GLN A 248 -5.13 27.27 6.63
CA GLN A 248 -4.17 28.35 6.41
C GLN A 248 -3.80 28.54 4.93
N GLN A 249 -3.97 27.52 4.09
CA GLN A 249 -3.80 27.62 2.64
C GLN A 249 -5.04 28.16 1.92
N GLN A 250 -6.24 27.98 2.49
CA GLN A 250 -7.49 28.53 1.95
C GLN A 250 -7.60 30.07 1.89
N PRO A 251 -7.09 30.89 2.84
CA PRO A 251 -7.15 32.35 2.70
C PRO A 251 -6.24 32.92 1.60
N ALA A 252 -5.38 32.11 0.95
CA ALA A 252 -4.55 32.57 -0.17
C ALA A 252 -5.17 32.31 -1.55
N GLN A 253 -6.14 31.39 -1.68
CA GLN A 253 -6.81 31.11 -2.96
C GLN A 253 -8.07 31.95 -3.20
N GLU A 254 -8.71 32.49 -2.16
CA GLU A 254 -9.84 33.41 -2.34
C GLU A 254 -9.39 34.83 -2.77
N ASP A 255 -8.15 35.23 -2.52
CA ASP A 255 -7.65 36.57 -2.91
C ASP A 255 -7.08 36.62 -4.34
N GLU A 256 -6.50 35.52 -4.83
CA GLU A 256 -6.06 35.42 -6.25
C GLU A 256 -7.23 35.20 -7.22
N GLY A 257 -8.33 34.57 -6.78
CA GLY A 257 -9.52 34.35 -7.62
C GLY A 257 -10.42 35.59 -7.80
N ILE A 258 -10.33 36.57 -6.90
CA ILE A 258 -11.09 37.84 -7.00
C ILE A 258 -10.30 38.87 -7.80
N THR A 259 -8.96 38.86 -7.73
CA THR A 259 -8.11 39.80 -8.48
C THR A 259 -8.11 39.53 -9.99
N GLU A 260 -8.18 38.26 -10.44
CA GLU A 260 -8.31 37.93 -11.87
C GLU A 260 -9.71 38.25 -12.46
N CYS A 261 -10.73 38.45 -11.61
CA CYS A 261 -12.07 38.86 -12.08
C CYS A 261 -12.24 40.38 -12.22
N GLU A 262 -11.39 41.21 -11.59
CA GLU A 262 -11.48 42.68 -11.69
C GLU A 262 -10.59 43.30 -12.78
N GLU A 263 -9.55 42.62 -13.28
CA GLU A 263 -8.72 43.16 -14.38
C GLU A 263 -9.28 42.88 -15.80
N GLY A 264 -10.40 42.15 -15.91
CA GLY A 264 -11.01 41.77 -17.20
C GLY A 264 -12.10 42.72 -17.75
N GLY A 265 -12.40 43.83 -17.09
CA GLY A 265 -13.60 44.64 -17.40
C GLY A 265 -13.35 46.15 -17.49
N GLY A 266 -12.66 46.62 -18.51
CA GLY A 266 -12.32 48.06 -18.59
C GLY A 266 -11.85 48.63 -19.93
N GLU A 267 -12.41 48.24 -21.07
CA GLU A 267 -12.28 49.03 -22.32
C GLU A 267 -13.64 49.32 -22.93
N LYS A 268 -14.22 50.48 -22.56
CA LYS A 268 -15.18 51.21 -23.39
C LYS A 268 -14.58 52.59 -23.69
N GLY A 269 -13.91 52.68 -24.84
CA GLY A 269 -13.59 53.94 -25.49
C GLY A 269 -14.86 54.58 -26.05
N ASN A 270 -15.22 55.72 -25.50
CA ASN A 270 -16.28 56.62 -25.92
C ASN A 270 -15.93 57.31 -27.25
N GLN A 271 -16.81 57.25 -28.26
CA GLN A 271 -16.87 58.24 -29.35
C GLN A 271 -18.34 58.63 -29.59
N ASP A 272 -18.68 59.78 -29.00
CA ASP A 272 -19.46 60.90 -29.54
C ASP A 272 -20.78 60.66 -30.31
N THR A 273 -21.86 60.90 -29.57
CA THR A 273 -22.88 61.95 -29.81
C THR A 273 -23.06 62.49 -31.24
N LYS A 274 -24.23 62.21 -31.87
CA LYS A 274 -25.21 63.26 -32.27
C LYS A 274 -26.48 62.73 -32.98
N THR A 275 -27.62 63.12 -32.40
CA THR A 275 -28.90 63.57 -33.00
C THR A 275 -29.68 62.70 -34.01
N ALA A 276 -30.93 62.43 -33.63
CA ALA A 276 -32.06 61.88 -34.37
C ALA A 276 -32.58 62.80 -35.52
N PRO A 277 -33.76 62.54 -36.13
CA PRO A 277 -34.15 61.41 -36.99
C PRO A 277 -34.73 61.90 -38.35
N THR A 278 -35.42 61.00 -39.06
CA THR A 278 -36.53 61.21 -40.04
C THR A 278 -36.26 61.22 -41.56
N THR A 279 -36.96 60.28 -42.22
CA THR A 279 -37.73 60.33 -43.49
C THR A 279 -37.10 60.20 -44.88
N GLU A 280 -37.80 59.35 -45.66
CA GLU A 280 -38.10 59.38 -47.10
C GLU A 280 -37.06 58.91 -48.13
N VAL A 281 -37.37 57.80 -48.83
CA VAL A 281 -37.96 57.70 -50.19
C VAL A 281 -36.93 57.99 -51.29
N LYS A 282 -36.46 56.95 -51.99
CA LYS A 282 -37.00 56.48 -53.28
C LYS A 282 -36.28 55.22 -53.75
#